data_AF-A0ABD1MNC9-F1
#
_entry.id   AF-A0ABD1MNC9-F1
#
_cell.length_a   1.000
_cell.length_b   1.000
_cell.length_c   1.000
_cell.angle_alpha   90.00
_cell.angle_beta   90.00
_cell.angle_gamma   90.00
#
_symmetry.space_group_name_H-M   'P 1'
#
loop_
_entity.id
_entity.type
_entity.pdbx_description
1 polymer ?
#
loop_
_entity_poly.entity_id
_entity_poly.type
_entity_poly.pdbx_seq_one_letter_code
_entity_poly.pdbx_strand_id
1 'polypeptide(L)'
;MLSFGKENSVEDKLNWVGNWNPKNAISLMKYTISKGYKIDSYELGARVDSVQYAKDITRLRRIVNLLYPDSFRRPKVLGPGGFYGKEWFQSFLLNVAPGVVDGVTHHIYNLGAGIVAQAIKEHRGLGRLVEPIIVVAKTCHALLLMGFALLLHRLMGSKVLSIFHEGSPFLRAYAHCSKNGFGVTVLLINMSNSTTFNISLVDDMNLNPILETVPRRVQKTMREEYHLTPKDGNIQSDVVLLNGTPLQLTKSLDIPEMKPQLVDASSPIIAKPDSIIFIHTKGFKAPTCG
;
A
#
# COMPACT_ATOMS: atom_id res chain seq x y z
N MET A 1 16.76 -15.97 0.75
CA MET A 1 17.81 -16.99 0.52
C MET A 1 19.14 -16.27 0.43
N LEU A 2 20.02 -16.51 1.40
CA LEU A 2 21.25 -15.75 1.63
C LEU A 2 22.36 -16.11 0.62
N SER A 3 23.38 -15.25 0.60
CA SER A 3 24.65 -15.22 -0.16
C SER A 3 25.55 -16.47 0.00
N PHE A 4 24.99 -17.67 0.10
CA PHE A 4 25.77 -18.89 0.28
C PHE A 4 26.65 -19.15 -0.96
N GLY A 5 27.94 -19.34 -0.73
CA GLY A 5 28.95 -19.51 -1.78
C GLY A 5 29.47 -18.23 -2.42
N LYS A 6 29.11 -17.04 -1.88
CA LYS A 6 29.70 -15.77 -2.31
C LYS A 6 30.80 -15.32 -1.35
N GLU A 7 31.74 -14.54 -1.88
CA GLU A 7 32.85 -13.94 -1.13
C GLU A 7 32.69 -12.41 -1.14
N ASN A 8 33.29 -11.71 -0.17
CA ASN A 8 33.29 -10.24 -0.20
C ASN A 8 34.16 -9.74 -1.35
N SER A 9 33.71 -8.68 -2.02
CA SER A 9 34.56 -7.99 -2.99
C SER A 9 35.76 -7.39 -2.28
N VAL A 10 36.92 -7.47 -2.94
CA VAL A 10 38.17 -6.88 -2.48
C VAL A 10 38.09 -5.34 -2.55
N GLU A 11 37.31 -4.80 -3.49
CA GLU A 11 37.19 -3.37 -3.77
C GLU A 11 36.06 -2.68 -2.96
N ASP A 12 34.90 -3.34 -2.85
CA ASP A 12 33.78 -2.89 -2.01
C ASP A 12 33.39 -3.99 -1.03
N LYS A 13 33.88 -3.89 0.21
CA LYS A 13 33.64 -4.88 1.27
C LYS A 13 32.14 -5.08 1.61
N LEU A 14 31.24 -4.23 1.12
CA LEU A 14 29.79 -4.37 1.27
C LEU A 14 29.13 -5.14 0.12
N ASN A 15 29.84 -5.35 -1.00
CA ASN A 15 29.37 -6.10 -2.15
C ASN A 15 29.91 -7.54 -2.12
N TRP A 16 29.09 -8.47 -2.58
CA TRP A 16 29.45 -9.87 -2.72
C TRP A 16 29.77 -10.21 -4.18
N VAL A 17 30.81 -11.02 -4.40
CA VAL A 17 31.24 -11.53 -5.71
C VAL A 17 31.14 -13.05 -5.77
N GLY A 18 31.16 -13.59 -7.00
CA GLY A 18 31.05 -15.02 -7.26
C GLY A 18 29.62 -15.50 -7.53
N ASN A 19 29.55 -16.70 -8.12
CA ASN A 19 28.30 -17.33 -8.50
C ASN A 19 27.51 -17.79 -7.27
N TRP A 20 26.21 -17.54 -7.24
CA TRP A 20 25.36 -18.03 -6.17
C TRP A 20 25.30 -19.57 -6.13
N ASN A 21 25.52 -20.16 -4.96
CA ASN A 21 25.38 -21.60 -4.74
C ASN A 21 23.96 -21.96 -4.27
N PRO A 22 23.16 -22.65 -5.10
CA PRO A 22 21.76 -22.89 -4.80
C PRO A 22 21.50 -24.09 -3.87
N LYS A 23 22.52 -24.81 -3.38
CA LYS A 23 22.31 -26.06 -2.62
C LYS A 23 21.38 -25.88 -1.43
N ASN A 24 21.60 -24.84 -0.62
CA ASN A 24 20.75 -24.54 0.54
C ASN A 24 19.31 -24.22 0.11
N ALA A 25 19.17 -23.42 -0.95
CA ALA A 25 17.87 -23.04 -1.51
C ALA A 25 17.08 -24.25 -2.03
N ILE A 26 17.73 -25.15 -2.75
CA ILE A 26 17.14 -26.39 -3.25
C ILE A 26 16.66 -27.26 -2.08
N SER A 27 17.48 -27.41 -1.03
CA SER A 27 17.08 -28.16 0.16
C SER A 27 15.85 -27.56 0.84
N LEU A 28 15.79 -26.22 0.97
CA LEU A 28 14.62 -25.54 1.51
C LEU A 28 13.37 -25.77 0.64
N MET A 29 13.48 -25.61 -0.67
CA MET A 29 12.36 -25.82 -1.60
C MET A 29 11.84 -27.25 -1.54
N LYS A 30 12.74 -28.26 -1.57
CA LYS A 30 12.37 -29.67 -1.43
C LYS A 30 11.66 -29.95 -0.10
N TYR A 31 12.12 -29.35 0.99
CA TYR A 31 11.46 -29.47 2.29
C TYR A 31 10.06 -28.83 2.27
N THR A 32 9.90 -27.63 1.73
CA THR A 32 8.58 -26.98 1.65
C THR A 32 7.61 -27.77 0.78
N ILE A 33 8.09 -28.38 -0.31
CA ILE A 33 7.31 -29.28 -1.17
C ILE A 33 6.88 -30.52 -0.38
N SER A 34 7.79 -31.16 0.35
CA SER A 34 7.47 -32.39 1.10
C SER A 34 6.49 -32.16 2.25
N LYS A 35 6.43 -30.93 2.79
CA LYS A 35 5.42 -30.52 3.78
C LYS A 35 4.10 -30.06 3.16
N GLY A 36 4.02 -29.98 1.83
CA GLY A 36 2.83 -29.46 1.15
C GLY A 36 2.59 -27.96 1.38
N TYR A 37 3.63 -27.21 1.75
CA TYR A 37 3.49 -25.77 1.98
C TYR A 37 3.30 -25.04 0.66
N LYS A 38 2.25 -24.22 0.60
CA LYS A 38 2.02 -23.32 -0.51
C LYS A 38 2.94 -22.11 -0.36
N ILE A 39 3.90 -21.98 -1.26
CA ILE A 39 4.78 -20.83 -1.35
C ILE A 39 4.32 -19.97 -2.52
N ASP A 40 4.00 -18.71 -2.27
CA ASP A 40 3.53 -17.82 -3.32
C ASP A 40 4.68 -17.29 -4.20
N SER A 41 5.85 -17.02 -3.59
CA SER A 41 7.03 -16.53 -4.31
C SER A 41 8.37 -16.79 -3.60
N TYR A 42 9.46 -16.66 -4.36
CA TYR A 42 10.84 -16.64 -3.87
C TYR A 42 11.59 -15.39 -4.30
N GLU A 43 12.46 -14.88 -3.42
CA GLU A 43 13.40 -13.77 -3.68
C GLU A 43 14.83 -14.13 -3.26
N LEU A 44 15.81 -13.50 -3.93
CA LEU A 44 17.23 -13.55 -3.54
C LEU A 44 17.63 -12.27 -2.80
N GLY A 45 18.18 -12.43 -1.60
CA GLY A 45 18.68 -11.31 -0.80
C GLY A 45 20.20 -11.31 -0.77
N ALA A 46 20.83 -10.40 -1.51
CA ALA A 46 22.26 -10.10 -1.44
C ALA A 46 22.54 -8.73 -2.08
N ARG A 47 23.49 -7.98 -1.51
CA ARG A 47 24.04 -6.78 -2.16
C ARG A 47 25.15 -7.22 -3.12
N VAL A 48 24.84 -7.25 -4.41
CA VAL A 48 25.73 -7.70 -5.49
C VAL A 48 25.61 -6.75 -6.68
N ASP A 49 26.55 -6.84 -7.62
CA ASP A 49 26.41 -6.16 -8.90
C ASP A 49 25.14 -6.62 -9.66
N SER A 50 24.55 -5.70 -10.42
CA SER A 50 23.33 -5.87 -11.20
C SER A 50 23.41 -7.02 -12.23
N VAL A 51 24.54 -7.19 -12.91
CA VAL A 51 24.75 -8.24 -13.92
C VAL A 51 24.90 -9.59 -13.24
N GLN A 52 25.60 -9.64 -12.11
CA GLN A 52 25.69 -10.87 -11.31
C GLN A 52 24.33 -11.25 -10.72
N TYR A 53 23.55 -10.28 -10.23
CA TYR A 53 22.19 -10.54 -9.73
C TYR A 53 21.30 -11.14 -10.82
N ALA A 54 21.37 -10.60 -12.05
CA ALA A 54 20.63 -11.13 -13.20
C ALA A 54 20.97 -12.60 -13.49
N LYS A 55 22.25 -12.98 -13.40
CA LYS A 55 22.69 -14.38 -13.54
C LYS A 55 22.14 -15.26 -12.42
N ASP A 56 22.23 -14.79 -11.18
CA ASP A 56 21.81 -15.55 -10.00
C ASP A 56 20.29 -15.77 -9.97
N ILE A 57 19.49 -14.74 -10.28
CA ILE A 57 18.02 -14.88 -10.32
C ILE A 57 17.55 -15.71 -11.52
N THR A 58 18.28 -15.70 -12.64
CA THR A 58 18.05 -16.63 -13.76
C THR A 58 18.28 -18.07 -13.32
N ARG A 59 19.31 -18.32 -12.50
CA ARG A 59 19.54 -19.65 -11.92
C ARG A 59 18.41 -20.05 -10.97
N LEU A 60 17.94 -19.12 -10.13
CA LEU A 60 16.77 -19.35 -9.26
C LEU A 60 15.53 -19.74 -10.07
N ARG A 61 15.20 -19.00 -11.14
CA ARG A 61 14.06 -19.33 -12.01
C ARG A 61 14.15 -20.75 -12.55
N ARG A 62 15.32 -21.16 -13.04
CA ARG A 62 15.50 -22.53 -13.55
C ARG A 62 15.23 -23.58 -12.47
N ILE A 63 15.71 -23.36 -11.25
CA ILE A 63 15.47 -24.27 -10.12
C ILE A 63 13.99 -24.33 -9.76
N VAL A 64 13.30 -23.18 -9.69
CA VAL A 64 11.86 -23.12 -9.42
C VAL A 64 11.07 -23.89 -10.49
N ASN A 65 11.39 -23.70 -11.78
CA ASN A 65 10.73 -24.43 -12.85
C ASN A 65 10.97 -25.94 -12.77
N LEU A 66 12.18 -26.37 -12.37
CA LEU A 66 12.53 -27.79 -12.23
C LEU A 66 11.82 -28.45 -11.03
N LEU A 67 11.74 -27.77 -9.88
CA LEU A 67 11.15 -28.33 -8.67
C LEU A 67 9.61 -28.23 -8.64
N TYR A 68 9.04 -27.29 -9.39
CA TYR A 68 7.59 -27.06 -9.49
C TYR A 68 7.15 -27.21 -10.96
N PRO A 69 6.98 -28.44 -11.47
CA PRO A 69 6.63 -28.68 -12.88
C PRO A 69 5.20 -28.22 -13.23
N ASP A 70 4.27 -28.24 -12.27
CA ASP A 70 2.91 -27.71 -12.43
C ASP A 70 2.94 -26.17 -12.44
N SER A 71 2.62 -25.57 -13.59
CA SER A 71 2.57 -24.12 -13.77
C SER A 71 1.49 -23.43 -12.93
N PHE A 72 0.39 -24.11 -12.57
CA PHE A 72 -0.70 -23.52 -11.79
C PHE A 72 -0.35 -23.36 -10.31
N ARG A 73 0.59 -24.16 -9.81
CA ARG A 73 1.05 -24.14 -8.42
C ARG A 73 2.49 -23.65 -8.26
N ARG A 74 3.12 -23.26 -9.35
CA ARG A 74 4.51 -22.81 -9.36
C ARG A 74 4.64 -21.45 -8.66
N PRO A 75 5.52 -21.33 -7.64
CA PRO A 75 5.81 -20.06 -6.99
C PRO A 75 6.39 -19.04 -7.98
N LYS A 76 6.07 -17.78 -7.75
CA LYS A 76 6.61 -16.64 -8.51
C LYS A 76 8.07 -16.38 -8.14
N VAL A 77 8.83 -15.73 -9.01
CA VAL A 77 10.20 -15.26 -8.71
C VAL A 77 10.20 -13.74 -8.75
N LEU A 78 10.54 -13.11 -7.63
CA LEU A 78 10.58 -11.66 -7.48
C LEU A 78 11.99 -11.20 -7.09
N GLY A 79 12.28 -9.91 -7.28
CA GLY A 79 13.55 -9.30 -6.91
C GLY A 79 13.71 -7.90 -7.53
N PRO A 80 14.77 -7.14 -7.20
CA PRO A 80 15.91 -7.53 -6.40
C PRO A 80 15.77 -7.35 -4.88
N GLY A 81 14.69 -6.72 -4.39
CA GLY A 81 14.48 -6.43 -2.96
C GLY A 81 15.50 -5.44 -2.37
N GLY A 82 16.23 -4.71 -3.23
CA GLY A 82 17.22 -3.71 -2.84
C GLY A 82 16.66 -2.29 -2.78
N PHE A 83 17.46 -1.34 -2.29
CA PHE A 83 17.15 0.08 -2.47
C PHE A 83 17.20 0.48 -3.94
N TYR A 84 16.30 1.37 -4.35
CA TYR A 84 16.28 1.83 -5.73
C TYR A 84 17.52 2.67 -6.07
N GLY A 85 18.35 2.15 -6.97
CA GLY A 85 19.39 2.89 -7.66
C GLY A 85 19.13 2.82 -9.16
N LYS A 86 18.93 3.96 -9.82
CA LYS A 86 18.48 4.03 -11.22
C LYS A 86 19.37 3.22 -12.15
N GLU A 87 20.68 3.42 -12.06
CA GLU A 87 21.69 2.77 -12.92
C GLU A 87 21.74 1.26 -12.65
N TRP A 88 21.69 0.86 -11.39
CA TRP A 88 21.68 -0.56 -10.99
C TRP A 88 20.44 -1.28 -11.52
N PHE A 89 19.25 -0.69 -11.35
CA PHE A 89 17.99 -1.29 -11.80
C PHE A 89 17.89 -1.32 -13.32
N GLN A 90 18.34 -0.26 -14.00
CA GLN A 90 18.40 -0.23 -15.46
C GLN A 90 19.33 -1.33 -15.99
N SER A 91 20.54 -1.46 -15.43
CA SER A 91 21.47 -2.52 -15.79
C SER A 91 20.90 -3.91 -15.51
N PHE A 92 20.27 -4.11 -14.35
CA PHE A 92 19.63 -5.38 -13.99
C PHE A 92 18.54 -5.76 -15.01
N LEU A 93 17.64 -4.83 -15.34
CA LEU A 93 16.54 -5.08 -16.27
C LEU A 93 17.02 -5.32 -17.71
N LEU A 94 18.15 -4.72 -18.11
CA LEU A 94 18.79 -4.98 -19.41
C LEU A 94 19.45 -6.36 -19.47
N ASN A 95 19.91 -6.90 -18.34
CA ASN A 95 20.65 -8.17 -18.29
C ASN A 95 19.79 -9.37 -17.88
N VAL A 96 18.56 -9.15 -17.38
CA VAL A 96 17.63 -10.22 -17.03
C VAL A 96 16.76 -10.58 -18.23
N ALA A 97 16.70 -11.87 -18.58
CA ALA A 97 15.90 -12.31 -19.71
C ALA A 97 14.38 -12.19 -19.42
N PRO A 98 13.54 -11.95 -20.44
CA PRO A 98 12.08 -11.97 -20.29
C PRO A 98 11.58 -13.27 -19.64
N GLY A 99 10.62 -13.15 -18.72
CA GLY A 99 10.02 -14.29 -18.01
C GLY A 99 10.86 -14.87 -16.87
N VAL A 100 12.05 -14.32 -16.59
CA VAL A 100 12.84 -14.73 -15.42
C VAL A 100 12.22 -14.20 -14.12
N VAL A 101 11.79 -12.95 -14.07
CA VAL A 101 11.12 -12.34 -12.92
C VAL A 101 9.63 -12.10 -13.21
N ASP A 102 8.77 -12.40 -12.24
CA ASP A 102 7.34 -12.13 -12.30
C ASP A 102 6.98 -10.73 -11.76
N GLY A 103 7.87 -10.11 -10.98
CA GLY A 103 7.66 -8.79 -10.39
C GLY A 103 8.97 -8.19 -9.88
N VAL A 104 9.06 -6.87 -9.94
CA VAL A 104 10.23 -6.11 -9.47
C VAL A 104 9.97 -5.57 -8.07
N THR A 105 10.85 -5.88 -7.12
CA THR A 105 10.75 -5.44 -5.73
C THR A 105 11.86 -4.47 -5.35
N HIS A 106 11.53 -3.44 -4.57
CA HIS A 106 12.51 -2.50 -4.03
C HIS A 106 12.06 -1.95 -2.68
N HIS A 107 13.02 -1.53 -1.86
CA HIS A 107 12.77 -0.92 -0.56
C HIS A 107 12.73 0.60 -0.65
N ILE A 108 11.78 1.21 0.07
CA ILE A 108 11.64 2.66 0.21
C ILE A 108 11.58 3.00 1.71
N TYR A 109 12.46 3.87 2.18
CA TYR A 109 12.39 4.49 3.51
C TYR A 109 12.49 6.01 3.37
N ASN A 110 11.40 6.72 3.65
CA ASN A 110 11.35 8.17 3.45
C ASN A 110 12.13 8.96 4.50
N LEU A 111 12.38 8.39 5.69
CA LEU A 111 12.94 9.11 6.85
C LEU A 111 14.32 8.59 7.31
N GLY A 112 14.97 7.72 6.53
CA GLY A 112 16.27 7.16 6.90
C GLY A 112 16.26 6.28 8.17
N ALA A 113 17.44 5.99 8.71
CA ALA A 113 17.70 5.00 9.75
C ALA A 113 17.47 5.48 11.21
N GLY A 114 16.47 6.35 11.44
CA GLY A 114 15.89 6.51 12.78
C GLY A 114 16.44 7.63 13.69
N ILE A 115 16.75 8.82 13.17
CA ILE A 115 16.89 10.03 14.03
C ILE A 115 15.52 10.73 14.11
N VAL A 116 14.59 10.14 14.87
CA VAL A 116 13.19 10.58 14.95
C VAL A 116 13.03 11.92 15.69
N ALA A 117 13.97 12.29 16.57
CA ALA A 117 13.88 13.54 17.33
C ALA A 117 14.11 14.82 16.48
N GLN A 118 14.89 14.74 15.40
CA GLN A 118 15.22 15.91 14.57
C GLN A 118 14.28 16.06 13.35
N ALA A 119 13.84 14.95 12.76
CA ALA A 119 13.13 14.95 11.48
C ALA A 119 11.69 15.49 11.54
N ILE A 120 11.04 15.49 12.71
CA ILE A 120 9.64 15.92 12.87
C ILE A 120 9.47 17.44 12.72
N LYS A 121 10.53 18.24 12.89
CA LYS A 121 10.46 19.70 12.73
C LYS A 121 10.75 20.19 11.30
N GLU A 122 11.53 19.45 10.51
CA GLU A 122 12.08 19.99 9.25
C GLU A 122 11.40 19.47 7.97
N HIS A 123 10.66 18.35 7.99
CA HIS A 123 10.15 17.73 6.76
C HIS A 123 8.63 17.89 6.55
N ARG A 124 8.12 19.12 6.69
CA ARG A 124 6.72 19.47 6.32
C ARG A 124 6.56 19.98 4.88
N GLY A 125 7.62 19.92 4.06
CA GLY A 125 7.68 20.64 2.78
C GLY A 125 8.07 19.85 1.52
N LEU A 126 8.38 18.55 1.57
CA LEU A 126 8.77 17.83 0.35
C LEU A 126 7.66 16.91 -0.18
N GLY A 127 7.14 17.30 -1.35
CA GLY A 127 6.24 16.46 -2.13
C GLY A 127 7.01 15.38 -2.86
N ARG A 128 6.69 14.11 -2.59
CA ARG A 128 6.68 13.01 -3.56
C ARG A 128 5.78 11.88 -3.07
N LEU A 129 5.29 11.08 -4.01
CA LEU A 129 4.09 10.21 -3.97
C LEU A 129 4.03 9.13 -2.87
N VAL A 130 5.08 8.98 -2.06
CA VAL A 130 5.22 7.90 -1.04
C VAL A 130 5.27 8.44 0.39
N GLU A 131 5.36 9.77 0.59
CA GLU A 131 5.61 10.38 1.90
C GLU A 131 4.45 10.39 2.92
N PRO A 132 3.18 10.61 2.56
CA PRO A 132 2.08 10.75 3.55
C PRO A 132 1.77 9.48 4.28
N ILE A 133 1.72 8.38 3.52
CA ILE A 133 1.33 7.08 4.05
C ILE A 133 2.36 6.70 5.11
N ILE A 134 3.64 7.07 4.92
CA ILE A 134 4.72 6.75 5.84
C ILE A 134 4.86 7.76 6.98
N VAL A 135 4.68 9.07 6.75
CA VAL A 135 4.77 10.07 7.84
C VAL A 135 3.63 9.89 8.85
N VAL A 136 2.43 9.48 8.40
CA VAL A 136 1.34 9.12 9.33
C VAL A 136 1.51 7.69 9.89
N ALA A 137 2.14 6.78 9.15
CA ALA A 137 2.38 5.40 9.60
C ALA A 137 3.54 5.20 10.58
N LYS A 138 4.60 6.02 10.54
CA LYS A 138 5.81 5.79 11.35
C LYS A 138 5.82 6.53 12.69
N THR A 139 5.04 7.60 12.85
CA THR A 139 4.89 8.33 14.13
C THR A 139 3.66 7.92 14.92
N CYS A 140 2.81 7.04 14.39
CA CYS A 140 1.66 6.50 15.10
C CYS A 140 1.87 5.02 15.37
N HIS A 141 1.75 4.62 16.64
CA HIS A 141 1.87 3.24 17.08
C HIS A 141 0.93 2.30 16.30
N ALA A 142 1.22 0.99 16.36
CA ALA A 142 0.63 -0.07 15.55
C ALA A 142 -0.91 -0.02 15.37
N LEU A 143 -1.67 0.61 16.26
CA LEU A 143 -3.13 0.73 16.18
C LEU A 143 -3.66 1.60 15.03
N LEU A 144 -3.04 2.75 14.70
CA LEU A 144 -3.50 3.56 13.55
C LEU A 144 -3.29 2.82 12.23
N LEU A 145 -2.12 2.19 12.13
CA LEU A 145 -1.78 1.34 11.00
C LEU A 145 -2.75 0.17 10.85
N MET A 146 -3.16 -0.47 11.95
CA MET A 146 -4.13 -1.55 11.91
C MET A 146 -5.51 -1.08 11.47
N GLY A 147 -6.04 0.01 12.04
CA GLY A 147 -7.34 0.56 11.66
C GLY A 147 -7.38 0.97 10.18
N PHE A 148 -6.35 1.70 9.73
CA PHE A 148 -6.17 2.07 8.32
C PHE A 148 -6.09 0.84 7.41
N ALA A 149 -5.21 -0.12 7.73
CA ALA A 149 -5.00 -1.30 6.90
C ALA A 149 -6.25 -2.17 6.79
N LEU A 150 -7.01 -2.30 7.88
CA LEU A 150 -8.24 -3.07 7.90
C LEU A 150 -9.35 -2.40 7.07
N LEU A 151 -9.54 -1.08 7.19
CA LEU A 151 -10.49 -0.35 6.34
C LEU A 151 -10.08 -0.36 4.87
N LEU A 152 -8.79 -0.14 4.58
CA LEU A 152 -8.23 -0.26 3.23
C LEU A 152 -8.54 -1.64 2.65
N HIS A 153 -8.24 -2.71 3.39
CA HIS A 153 -8.50 -4.08 2.96
C HIS A 153 -10.00 -4.38 2.80
N ARG A 154 -10.87 -3.84 3.66
CA ARG A 154 -12.32 -4.12 3.62
C ARG A 154 -13.05 -3.32 2.54
N LEU A 155 -12.65 -2.08 2.29
CA LEU A 155 -13.43 -1.14 1.48
C LEU A 155 -12.85 -0.92 0.08
N MET A 156 -11.53 -0.82 -0.07
CA MET A 156 -10.90 -0.41 -1.33
C MET A 156 -10.66 -1.63 -2.24
N GLY A 157 -11.20 -1.59 -3.46
CA GLY A 157 -11.06 -2.64 -4.46
C GLY A 157 -9.77 -2.54 -5.27
N SER A 158 -9.57 -3.48 -6.20
CA SER A 158 -8.35 -3.57 -7.02
C SER A 158 -8.31 -2.61 -8.21
N LYS A 159 -9.47 -2.11 -8.66
CA LYS A 159 -9.57 -1.15 -9.77
C LYS A 159 -9.35 0.27 -9.24
N VAL A 160 -8.25 0.91 -9.61
CA VAL A 160 -7.89 2.29 -9.24
C VAL A 160 -8.62 3.28 -10.15
N LEU A 161 -9.09 4.38 -9.59
CA LEU A 161 -9.73 5.49 -10.30
C LEU A 161 -8.87 6.75 -10.22
N SER A 162 -8.97 7.58 -11.25
CA SER A 162 -8.38 8.93 -11.23
C SER A 162 -9.20 9.84 -10.33
N ILE A 163 -8.54 10.77 -9.64
CA ILE A 163 -9.18 11.82 -8.85
C ILE A 163 -8.42 13.12 -9.05
N PHE A 164 -9.16 14.22 -9.18
CA PHE A 164 -8.61 15.56 -9.28
C PHE A 164 -9.16 16.43 -8.15
N HIS A 165 -8.31 17.23 -7.53
CA HIS A 165 -8.72 18.27 -6.61
C HIS A 165 -7.80 19.48 -6.72
N GLU A 166 -8.38 20.68 -6.67
CA GLU A 166 -7.63 21.95 -6.59
C GLU A 166 -7.42 22.42 -5.14
N GLY A 167 -7.70 21.53 -4.18
CA GLY A 167 -7.58 21.80 -2.75
C GLY A 167 -6.14 21.94 -2.24
N SER A 168 -6.01 22.18 -0.94
CA SER A 168 -4.72 22.32 -0.24
C SER A 168 -3.78 21.13 -0.48
N PRO A 169 -2.46 21.34 -0.60
CA PRO A 169 -1.48 20.24 -0.68
C PRO A 169 -1.42 19.36 0.58
N PHE A 170 -2.00 19.83 1.70
CA PHE A 170 -2.14 19.04 2.93
C PHE A 170 -3.31 18.05 2.89
N LEU A 171 -4.20 18.16 1.90
CA LEU A 171 -5.25 17.20 1.64
C LEU A 171 -4.82 16.28 0.50
N ARG A 172 -4.94 14.96 0.71
CA ARG A 172 -4.72 13.97 -0.34
C ARG A 172 -5.94 13.12 -0.52
N ALA A 173 -6.25 12.80 -1.77
CA ALA A 173 -7.40 12.00 -2.13
C ALA A 173 -6.99 10.84 -3.04
N TYR A 174 -7.60 9.69 -2.83
CA TYR A 174 -7.42 8.48 -3.64
C TYR A 174 -8.79 7.83 -3.84
N ALA A 175 -9.05 7.27 -5.02
CA ALA A 175 -10.33 6.64 -5.33
C ALA A 175 -10.14 5.29 -5.99
N HIS A 176 -10.92 4.30 -5.55
CA HIS A 176 -10.94 2.95 -6.11
C HIS A 176 -12.39 2.51 -6.29
N CYS A 177 -12.65 1.57 -7.19
CA CYS A 177 -13.91 0.83 -7.12
C CYS A 177 -14.03 0.16 -5.76
N SER A 178 -15.24 0.11 -5.22
CA SER A 178 -15.47 -0.54 -3.93
C SER A 178 -15.22 -2.05 -4.01
N LYS A 179 -14.67 -2.62 -2.94
CA LYS A 179 -14.30 -4.05 -2.92
C LYS A 179 -15.51 -4.98 -2.93
N ASN A 180 -16.55 -4.62 -2.18
CA ASN A 180 -17.71 -5.48 -1.91
C ASN A 180 -19.02 -4.81 -2.35
N GLY A 181 -19.15 -4.49 -3.64
CA GLY A 181 -20.39 -4.02 -4.23
C GLY A 181 -20.21 -2.91 -5.25
N PHE A 182 -21.34 -2.35 -5.68
CA PHE A 182 -21.39 -1.24 -6.61
C PHE A 182 -20.98 0.08 -5.94
N GLY A 183 -20.22 0.89 -6.66
CA GLY A 183 -19.85 2.23 -6.24
C GLY A 183 -18.34 2.43 -6.15
N VAL A 184 -17.99 3.52 -5.48
CA VAL A 184 -16.62 4.00 -5.34
C VAL A 184 -16.30 4.15 -3.87
N THR A 185 -15.08 3.79 -3.50
CA THR A 185 -14.50 4.10 -2.21
C THR A 185 -13.43 5.17 -2.39
N VAL A 186 -13.54 6.25 -1.62
CA VAL A 186 -12.59 7.36 -1.60
C VAL A 186 -11.86 7.35 -0.27
N LEU A 187 -10.54 7.46 -0.32
CA LEU A 187 -9.66 7.68 0.82
C LEU A 187 -9.20 9.13 0.81
N LEU A 188 -9.51 9.86 1.89
CA LEU A 188 -9.04 11.22 2.12
C LEU A 188 -8.06 11.21 3.29
N ILE A 189 -6.96 11.95 3.16
CA ILE A 189 -5.96 12.13 4.22
C ILE A 189 -5.76 13.62 4.42
N ASN A 190 -6.16 14.12 5.59
CA ASN A 190 -5.86 15.48 6.02
C ASN A 190 -4.59 15.47 6.89
N MET A 191 -3.52 16.05 6.36
CA MET A 191 -2.22 16.20 7.05
C MET A 191 -2.03 17.60 7.67
N SER A 192 -3.05 18.45 7.63
CA SER A 192 -3.02 19.72 8.36
C SER A 192 -3.29 19.46 9.83
N ASN A 193 -2.50 20.10 10.70
CA ASN A 193 -2.66 20.00 12.15
C ASN A 193 -3.58 21.08 12.74
N SER A 194 -4.18 21.92 11.91
CA SER A 194 -5.05 23.03 12.35
C SER A 194 -6.25 23.27 11.45
N THR A 195 -6.20 22.88 10.18
CA THR A 195 -7.26 23.16 9.21
C THR A 195 -8.23 21.98 9.11
N THR A 196 -9.53 22.29 9.25
CA THR A 196 -10.61 21.39 8.84
C THR A 196 -10.98 21.68 7.38
N PHE A 197 -11.05 20.64 6.54
CA PHE A 197 -11.48 20.79 5.15
C PHE A 197 -12.94 20.36 4.97
N ASN A 198 -13.70 21.16 4.22
CA ASN A 198 -15.05 20.82 3.77
C ASN A 198 -14.96 20.38 2.30
N ILE A 199 -15.33 19.13 2.04
CA ILE A 199 -15.06 18.48 0.76
C ILE A 199 -16.38 18.01 0.15
N SER A 200 -16.61 18.41 -1.10
CA SER A 200 -17.74 17.92 -1.90
C SER A 200 -17.20 16.96 -2.96
N LEU A 201 -17.84 15.80 -3.11
CA LEU A 201 -17.50 14.86 -4.17
C LEU A 201 -18.40 15.13 -5.38
N VAL A 202 -17.78 15.23 -6.56
CA VAL A 202 -18.47 15.47 -7.84
C VAL A 202 -17.99 14.42 -8.84
N ASP A 203 -18.90 13.93 -9.68
CA ASP A 203 -18.60 13.00 -10.77
C ASP A 203 -18.28 13.80 -12.05
N ASP A 204 -17.15 13.52 -12.67
CA ASP A 204 -16.69 14.15 -13.92
C ASP A 204 -17.59 13.77 -15.11
N MET A 205 -18.32 12.66 -15.03
CA MET A 205 -19.17 12.17 -16.12
C MET A 205 -20.60 12.70 -16.10
N ASN A 206 -20.87 13.80 -15.41
CA ASN A 206 -22.14 14.52 -15.54
C ASN A 206 -22.24 15.23 -16.92
N LEU A 207 -22.32 14.45 -17.99
CA LEU A 207 -22.47 14.89 -19.38
C LEU A 207 -23.88 15.42 -19.70
N ASN A 208 -24.74 15.56 -18.70
CA ASN A 208 -25.94 16.40 -18.73
C ASN A 208 -26.39 16.64 -17.28
N PRO A 209 -26.41 17.88 -16.77
CA PRO A 209 -27.33 18.20 -15.69
C PRO A 209 -28.72 18.13 -16.32
N ILE A 210 -29.39 16.98 -16.20
CA ILE A 210 -30.80 16.94 -16.56
C ILE A 210 -31.45 17.99 -15.68
N LEU A 211 -31.95 19.06 -16.31
CA LEU A 211 -32.96 19.95 -15.76
C LEU A 211 -34.18 19.07 -15.44
N GLU A 212 -34.13 18.31 -14.35
CA GLU A 212 -35.30 17.60 -13.83
C GLU A 212 -36.17 18.65 -13.12
N THR A 213 -36.99 19.34 -13.90
CA THR A 213 -38.14 20.15 -13.46
C THR A 213 -39.30 19.27 -12.96
N VAL A 214 -38.99 18.11 -12.37
CA VAL A 214 -39.97 17.19 -11.78
C VAL A 214 -39.60 17.03 -10.31
N PRO A 215 -40.50 17.29 -9.35
CA PRO A 215 -40.25 17.04 -7.93
C PRO A 215 -40.30 15.52 -7.69
N ARG A 216 -39.29 14.81 -8.20
CA ARG A 216 -39.00 13.45 -7.75
C ARG A 216 -38.55 13.58 -6.30
N ARG A 217 -39.14 12.76 -5.42
CA ARG A 217 -38.59 12.52 -4.07
C ARG A 217 -37.08 12.32 -4.26
N VAL A 218 -36.26 13.29 -3.87
CA VAL A 218 -34.81 13.16 -3.92
C VAL A 218 -34.52 11.95 -3.05
N GLN A 219 -34.25 10.82 -3.70
CA GLN A 219 -33.97 9.59 -2.97
C GLN A 219 -32.66 9.89 -2.28
N LYS A 220 -32.75 10.16 -0.97
CA LYS A 220 -31.62 10.56 -0.14
C LYS A 220 -30.64 9.40 -0.15
N THR A 221 -29.65 9.50 -1.04
CA THR A 221 -28.59 8.50 -1.12
C THR A 221 -27.72 8.71 0.10
N MET A 222 -27.55 7.64 0.88
CA MET A 222 -26.67 7.67 2.04
C MET A 222 -25.30 7.17 1.61
N ARG A 223 -24.26 7.82 2.11
CA ARG A 223 -22.88 7.34 2.03
C ARG A 223 -22.40 6.91 3.40
N GLU A 224 -21.47 5.98 3.39
CA GLU A 224 -20.81 5.47 4.59
C GLU A 224 -19.49 6.21 4.78
N GLU A 225 -19.26 6.75 5.98
CA GLU A 225 -18.02 7.42 6.33
C GLU A 225 -17.34 6.74 7.53
N TYR A 226 -16.02 6.58 7.44
CA TYR A 226 -15.17 6.00 8.46
C TYR A 226 -14.02 6.97 8.75
N HIS A 227 -14.18 7.76 9.80
CA HIS A 227 -13.21 8.77 10.24
C HIS A 227 -12.28 8.16 11.28
N LEU A 228 -11.01 8.02 10.92
CA LEU A 228 -9.92 7.69 11.84
C LEU A 228 -9.28 8.99 12.32
N THR A 229 -9.33 9.20 13.64
CA THR A 229 -8.70 10.37 14.28
C THR A 229 -7.88 9.95 15.49
N PRO A 230 -6.76 10.63 15.78
CA PRO A 230 -6.05 10.42 17.03
C PRO A 230 -6.92 10.79 18.23
N LYS A 231 -6.82 10.03 19.32
CA LYS A 231 -7.48 10.40 20.57
C LYS A 231 -6.96 11.75 21.05
N ASP A 232 -7.87 12.64 21.43
CA ASP A 232 -7.58 13.99 21.94
C ASP A 232 -6.74 14.87 20.99
N GLY A 233 -6.72 14.55 19.68
CA GLY A 233 -5.89 15.27 18.70
C GLY A 233 -4.39 14.96 18.79
N ASN A 234 -3.99 14.01 19.64
CA ASN A 234 -2.59 13.67 19.85
C ASN A 234 -2.13 12.57 18.87
N ILE A 235 -1.40 12.94 17.83
CA ILE A 235 -0.86 12.01 16.81
C ILE A 235 0.10 10.94 17.37
N GLN A 236 0.64 11.15 18.57
CA GLN A 236 1.50 10.17 19.26
C GLN A 236 0.69 9.20 20.14
N SER A 237 -0.64 9.37 20.23
CA SER A 237 -1.49 8.50 21.02
C SER A 237 -1.50 7.08 20.47
N ASP A 238 -1.51 6.10 21.37
CA ASP A 238 -1.67 4.68 21.02
C ASP A 238 -3.14 4.33 20.73
N VAL A 239 -4.06 5.27 20.95
CA VAL A 239 -5.49 5.08 20.77
C VAL A 239 -5.97 5.86 19.56
N VAL A 240 -6.61 5.14 18.65
CA VAL A 240 -7.28 5.71 17.48
C VAL A 240 -8.78 5.60 17.65
N LEU A 241 -9.50 6.63 17.23
CA LEU A 241 -10.95 6.66 17.25
C LEU A 241 -11.47 6.39 15.83
N LEU A 242 -12.45 5.48 15.70
CA LEU A 242 -13.30 5.36 14.52
C LEU A 242 -14.61 6.07 14.79
N ASN A 243 -14.91 7.12 14.02
CA ASN A 243 -16.13 7.92 14.17
C ASN A 243 -16.34 8.39 15.62
N GLY A 244 -15.24 8.75 16.31
CA GLY A 244 -15.22 9.17 17.71
C GLY A 244 -15.17 8.05 18.75
N THR A 245 -15.31 6.78 18.36
CA THR A 245 -15.25 5.63 19.28
C THR A 245 -13.86 4.99 19.27
N PRO A 246 -13.22 4.74 20.43
CA PRO A 246 -11.93 4.06 20.48
C PRO A 246 -11.94 2.70 19.79
N LEU A 247 -11.04 2.51 18.82
CA LEU A 247 -10.76 1.22 18.22
C LEU A 247 -9.85 0.44 19.16
N GLN A 248 -10.43 -0.52 19.88
CA GLN A 248 -9.72 -1.45 20.75
C GLN A 248 -10.16 -2.87 20.45
N LEU A 249 -9.25 -3.83 20.64
CA LEU A 249 -9.60 -5.23 20.56
C LEU A 249 -10.67 -5.58 21.60
N THR A 250 -11.50 -6.58 21.29
CA THR A 250 -12.46 -7.10 22.27
C THR A 250 -11.72 -7.72 23.46
N LYS A 251 -12.44 -8.03 24.55
CA LYS A 251 -11.86 -8.79 25.68
C LYS A 251 -11.25 -10.14 25.26
N SER A 252 -11.71 -10.69 24.13
CA SER A 252 -11.22 -11.92 23.53
C SER A 252 -10.07 -11.70 22.53
N LEU A 253 -9.55 -10.48 22.42
CA LEU A 253 -8.53 -10.05 21.46
C LEU A 253 -8.99 -10.07 19.99
N ASP A 254 -10.29 -10.07 19.74
CA ASP A 254 -10.84 -10.00 18.38
C ASP A 254 -10.81 -8.57 17.84
N ILE A 255 -10.73 -8.46 16.50
CA ILE A 255 -10.86 -7.18 15.80
C ILE A 255 -12.30 -6.67 15.96
N PRO A 256 -12.51 -5.44 16.49
CA PRO A 256 -13.84 -4.89 16.66
C PRO A 256 -14.54 -4.66 15.32
N GLU A 257 -15.87 -4.67 15.34
CA GLU A 257 -16.66 -4.29 14.17
C GLU A 257 -16.40 -2.82 13.83
N MET A 258 -16.12 -2.54 12.54
CA MET A 258 -15.87 -1.18 12.06
C MET A 258 -17.15 -0.61 11.49
N LYS A 259 -17.92 0.08 12.33
CA LYS A 259 -19.23 0.62 11.92
C LYS A 259 -19.09 1.97 11.21
N PRO A 260 -19.72 2.16 10.04
CA PRO A 260 -19.76 3.45 9.37
C PRO A 260 -20.66 4.44 10.11
N GLN A 261 -20.39 5.72 9.88
CA GLN A 261 -21.38 6.77 10.05
C GLN A 261 -22.13 6.93 8.72
N LEU A 262 -23.46 6.87 8.76
CA LEU A 262 -24.29 7.12 7.58
C LEU A 262 -24.55 8.61 7.44
N VAL A 263 -24.14 9.19 6.33
CA VAL A 263 -24.25 10.62 6.03
C VAL A 263 -25.01 10.81 4.71
N ASP A 264 -25.77 11.89 4.60
CA ASP A 264 -26.42 12.28 3.35
C ASP A 264 -25.36 12.56 2.28
N ALA A 265 -25.46 11.90 1.12
CA ALA A 265 -24.47 12.05 0.05
C ALA A 265 -24.34 13.49 -0.49
N SER A 266 -25.35 14.34 -0.30
CA SER A 266 -25.32 15.76 -0.68
C SER A 266 -24.61 16.67 0.33
N SER A 267 -24.44 16.22 1.58
CA SER A 267 -23.79 17.01 2.62
C SER A 267 -22.27 17.05 2.41
N PRO A 268 -21.56 18.13 2.79
CA PRO A 268 -20.11 18.14 2.69
C PRO A 268 -19.48 17.10 3.63
N ILE A 269 -18.34 16.54 3.20
CA ILE A 269 -17.50 15.68 4.03
C ILE A 269 -16.60 16.60 4.87
N ILE A 270 -16.54 16.36 6.17
CA ILE A 270 -15.77 17.17 7.11
C ILE A 270 -14.48 16.44 7.49
N ALA A 271 -13.36 16.85 6.91
CA ALA A 271 -12.05 16.30 7.22
C ALA A 271 -11.35 17.11 8.32
N LYS A 272 -11.41 16.60 9.56
CA LYS A 272 -10.76 17.22 10.72
C LYS A 272 -9.23 17.21 10.59
N PRO A 273 -8.49 18.05 11.33
CA PRO A 273 -7.03 18.01 11.37
C PRO A 273 -6.50 16.61 11.71
N ASP A 274 -5.36 16.25 11.14
CA ASP A 274 -4.65 14.97 11.36
C ASP A 274 -5.59 13.75 11.27
N SER A 275 -6.40 13.66 10.22
CA SER A 275 -7.41 12.61 10.06
C SER A 275 -7.28 11.82 8.76
N ILE A 276 -7.73 10.57 8.81
CA ILE A 276 -7.87 9.70 7.64
C ILE A 276 -9.34 9.29 7.53
N ILE A 277 -9.92 9.40 6.34
CA ILE A 277 -11.34 9.15 6.12
C ILE A 277 -11.51 8.21 4.95
N PHE A 278 -12.24 7.12 5.17
CA PHE A 278 -12.76 6.30 4.08
C PHE A 278 -14.22 6.65 3.86
N ILE A 279 -14.59 6.92 2.61
CA ILE A 279 -15.95 7.16 2.18
C ILE A 279 -16.34 6.08 1.19
N HIS A 280 -17.43 5.38 1.44
CA HIS A 280 -18.04 4.48 0.46
C HIS A 280 -19.36 5.07 -0.02
N THR A 281 -19.46 5.28 -1.33
CA THR A 281 -20.64 5.86 -1.97
C THR A 281 -21.09 5.01 -3.16
N LYS A 282 -22.37 4.65 -3.14
CA LYS A 282 -23.03 3.92 -4.23
C LYS A 282 -23.57 4.85 -5.32
N GLY A 283 -23.60 6.15 -5.05
CA GLY A 283 -24.19 7.15 -5.95
C GLY A 283 -23.33 7.48 -7.17
N PHE A 284 -22.03 7.14 -7.14
CA PHE A 284 -21.10 7.38 -8.24
C PHE A 284 -21.22 6.29 -9.29
N LYS A 285 -21.43 6.70 -10.56
CA LYS A 285 -21.53 5.78 -11.68
C LYS A 285 -20.20 5.69 -12.40
N ALA A 286 -19.25 4.97 -11.82
CA ALA A 286 -18.02 4.63 -12.52
C ALA A 286 -18.27 3.39 -13.42
N PRO A 287 -18.19 3.48 -14.76
CA PRO A 287 -18.53 2.38 -15.68
C PRO A 287 -17.64 1.16 -15.49
N THR A 288 -16.41 1.39 -15.03
CA THR A 288 -15.44 0.33 -14.73
C THR A 288 -15.74 -0.40 -13.41
N CYS A 289 -16.61 0.13 -12.55
CA CYS A 289 -16.92 -0.42 -11.21
C CYS A 289 -18.16 -1.32 -11.16
N GLY A 290 -18.53 -1.93 -12.29
CA GLY A 290 -19.54 -2.99 -12.40
C GLY A 290 -18.98 -4.40 -12.19
#